data_AF-A0A9E1MWT5-F1
#
_entry.id   AF-A0A9E1MWT5-F1
#
_cell.length_a   1.000
_cell.length_b   1.000
_cell.length_c   1.000
_cell.angle_alpha   90.00
_cell.angle_beta   90.00
_cell.angle_gamma   90.00
#
_symmetry.space_group_name_H-M   'P 1'
#
loop_
_entity.id
_entity.type
_entity.pdbx_description
1 polymer ?
#
loop_
_entity_poly.entity_id
_entity_poly.type
_entity_poly.pdbx_seq_one_letter_code
_entity_poly.pdbx_strand_id
1 'polypeptide(L)'
;MWWFLGIALATGTELEAHLSHFIDEPQQVEALVETLDSRLKASSQKLVAIHKVDPVTVEEFLLSQIADNLAAKKALTDPQPFVLSVEEIERTVFDYEIFKLESYVSSGVFPKRYFGYFDLKHDTAQWEWELREATHCATEVINTLQAERGSPLRVNDAEIAVTFIAEGGALFLLDEQESLNSLHPVYDVGLDDLASGHHDYPELIPKLDASCGTDLSNAVVRTAEGAEPPAGAIGRLQAPPGEWAWTMRNLRFKEGIVASAMMWIWEKEIAARKLEQRGGKSLHQRDVADQFIVGSLAYNSGIVHSESTIAKIRTFSAGPYLWERSEQNASRKPRLNLLPPPKQLEHALASTAYSTQDTSWIAAYHILQRYGAWEALRRFTDVFDESGTFKPRERPQVAAKPVDPPTGAKDPAPDPAPEKRGCRCSATPQHPTWGLLSVLILWFLILVFRHKMPWRLPNPRNTDTVNKRSPLDVRRT
;
A
#
# COMPACT_ATOMS: atom_id res chain seq x y z
N MET A 1 -11.86 25.56 31.57
CA MET A 1 -11.77 24.48 32.57
C MET A 1 -13.03 23.61 32.59
N TRP A 2 -14.24 24.18 32.77
CA TRP A 2 -15.50 23.40 32.76
C TRP A 2 -15.88 22.77 31.40
N TRP A 3 -15.49 23.39 30.28
CA TRP A 3 -15.71 22.83 28.93
C TRP A 3 -14.81 21.61 28.65
N PHE A 4 -13.58 21.63 29.17
CA PHE A 4 -12.60 20.54 29.01
C PHE A 4 -12.98 19.29 29.81
N LEU A 5 -13.54 19.46 31.02
CA LEU A 5 -14.07 18.34 31.79
C LEU A 5 -15.24 17.63 31.06
N GLY A 6 -16.04 18.38 30.31
CA GLY A 6 -17.19 17.84 29.57
C GLY A 6 -16.80 17.00 28.35
N ILE A 7 -15.75 17.39 27.62
CA ILE A 7 -15.27 16.63 26.45
C ILE A 7 -14.62 15.32 26.90
N ALA A 8 -13.74 15.35 27.90
CA ALA A 8 -13.11 14.15 28.46
C ALA A 8 -14.13 13.17 29.07
N LEU A 9 -15.20 13.67 29.70
CA LEU A 9 -16.28 12.83 30.21
C LEU A 9 -17.14 12.26 29.07
N ALA A 10 -17.44 13.03 28.03
CA ALA A 10 -18.23 12.57 26.89
C ALA A 10 -17.50 11.51 26.06
N THR A 11 -16.23 11.74 25.72
CA THR A 11 -15.40 10.76 25.00
C THR A 11 -15.08 9.55 25.86
N GLY A 12 -14.95 9.71 27.18
CA GLY A 12 -14.83 8.58 28.11
C GLY A 12 -16.07 7.67 28.07
N THR A 13 -17.27 8.23 28.13
CA THR A 13 -18.50 7.44 28.04
C THR A 13 -18.71 6.77 26.68
N GLU A 14 -18.29 7.43 25.60
CA GLU A 14 -18.36 6.86 24.25
C GLU A 14 -17.34 5.73 24.06
N LEU A 15 -16.11 5.91 24.53
CA LEU A 15 -15.08 4.88 24.51
C LEU A 15 -15.53 3.65 25.30
N GLU A 16 -16.01 3.82 26.53
CA GLU A 16 -16.52 2.71 27.36
C GLU A 16 -17.66 1.97 26.66
N ALA A 17 -18.57 2.69 26.00
CA ALA A 17 -19.65 2.09 25.23
C ALA A 17 -19.14 1.30 24.01
N HIS A 18 -18.07 1.76 23.35
CA HIS A 18 -17.42 1.02 22.27
C HIS A 18 -16.67 -0.20 22.79
N LEU A 19 -15.95 -0.10 23.90
CA LEU A 19 -15.23 -1.24 24.51
C LEU A 19 -16.20 -2.31 25.00
N SER A 20 -17.30 -1.91 25.64
CA SER A 20 -18.36 -2.81 26.11
C SER A 20 -19.08 -3.54 24.97
N HIS A 21 -18.89 -3.14 23.71
CA HIS A 21 -19.37 -3.90 22.56
C HIS A 21 -18.52 -5.15 22.28
N PHE A 22 -17.22 -5.08 22.57
CA PHE A 22 -16.27 -6.17 22.30
C PHE A 22 -15.97 -7.00 23.56
N ILE A 23 -16.12 -6.41 24.74
CA ILE A 23 -15.74 -6.99 26.03
C ILE A 23 -16.96 -7.05 26.95
N ASP A 24 -17.39 -8.26 27.30
CA ASP A 24 -18.59 -8.47 28.11
C ASP A 24 -18.37 -8.16 29.61
N GLU A 25 -17.13 -8.31 30.11
CA GLU A 25 -16.80 -8.15 31.52
C GLU A 25 -16.48 -6.67 31.85
N PRO A 26 -17.30 -5.97 32.67
CA PRO A 26 -17.08 -4.55 32.99
C PRO A 26 -15.71 -4.26 33.62
N GLN A 27 -15.18 -5.19 34.42
CA GLN A 27 -13.86 -5.05 35.05
C GLN A 27 -12.73 -5.05 34.00
N GLN A 28 -12.89 -5.78 32.89
CA GLN A 28 -11.93 -5.77 31.80
C GLN A 28 -12.00 -4.46 31.00
N VAL A 29 -13.19 -3.89 30.83
CA VAL A 29 -13.36 -2.55 30.23
C VAL A 29 -12.68 -1.48 31.08
N GLU A 30 -12.89 -1.50 32.40
CA GLU A 30 -12.23 -0.58 33.34
C GLU A 30 -10.69 -0.69 33.25
N ALA A 31 -10.16 -1.92 33.29
CA ALA A 31 -8.72 -2.17 33.15
C ALA A 31 -8.15 -1.70 31.80
N LEU A 32 -8.90 -1.83 30.71
CA LEU A 32 -8.52 -1.32 29.39
C LEU A 32 -8.47 0.20 29.35
N VAL A 33 -9.43 0.88 29.99
CA VAL A 33 -9.45 2.35 30.10
C VAL A 33 -8.24 2.85 30.90
N GLU A 34 -7.92 2.22 32.03
CA GLU A 34 -6.72 2.55 32.81
C GLU A 34 -5.43 2.34 32.02
N THR A 35 -5.35 1.22 31.29
CA THR A 35 -4.21 0.90 30.42
C THR A 35 -4.05 1.93 29.31
N LEU A 36 -5.15 2.32 28.68
CA LEU A 36 -5.14 3.35 27.64
C LEU A 36 -4.69 4.70 28.20
N ASP A 37 -5.23 5.16 29.32
CA ASP A 37 -4.84 6.42 29.97
C ASP A 37 -3.32 6.49 30.22
N SER A 38 -2.74 5.41 30.73
CA SER A 38 -1.28 5.30 30.94
C SER A 38 -0.49 5.46 29.63
N ARG A 39 -0.93 4.79 28.56
CA ARG A 39 -0.27 4.85 27.24
C ARG A 39 -0.43 6.22 26.57
N LEU A 40 -1.60 6.83 26.69
CA LEU A 40 -1.87 8.18 26.18
C LEU A 40 -0.95 9.21 26.86
N LYS A 41 -0.83 9.17 28.19
CA LYS A 41 0.08 10.03 28.95
C LYS A 41 1.54 9.85 28.56
N ALA A 42 1.99 8.60 28.36
CA ALA A 42 3.35 8.33 27.93
C ALA A 42 3.65 8.89 26.53
N SER A 43 2.73 8.69 25.58
CA SER A 43 2.84 9.22 24.22
C SER A 43 2.77 10.75 24.18
N SER A 44 1.83 11.36 24.89
CA SER A 44 1.65 12.80 24.95
C SER A 44 2.90 13.49 25.51
N GLN A 45 3.47 12.99 26.61
CA GLN A 45 4.71 13.51 27.19
C GLN A 45 5.88 13.47 26.20
N LYS A 46 6.02 12.38 25.44
CA LYS A 46 7.04 12.24 24.40
C LYS A 46 6.86 13.27 23.29
N LEU A 47 5.63 13.45 22.79
CA LEU A 47 5.33 14.40 21.72
C LEU A 47 5.48 15.86 22.20
N VAL A 48 5.04 16.18 23.41
CA VAL A 48 5.16 17.52 24.01
C VAL A 48 6.62 17.93 24.20
N ALA A 49 7.49 16.99 24.59
CA ALA A 49 8.91 17.25 24.73
C ALA A 49 9.54 17.80 23.44
N ILE A 50 9.04 17.33 22.28
CA ILE A 50 9.54 17.68 20.94
C ILE A 50 8.79 18.89 20.35
N HIS A 51 7.46 18.90 20.43
CA HIS A 51 6.59 19.80 19.66
C HIS A 51 6.05 20.99 20.45
N LYS A 52 6.21 21.01 21.78
CA LYS A 52 5.76 22.12 22.66
C LYS A 52 4.26 22.42 22.57
N VAL A 53 3.44 21.40 22.33
CA VAL A 53 1.97 21.45 22.39
C VAL A 53 1.48 21.13 23.81
N ASP A 54 0.19 21.31 24.08
CA ASP A 54 -0.43 20.88 25.34
C ASP A 54 -0.63 19.35 25.35
N PRO A 55 -0.12 18.60 26.35
CA PRO A 55 -0.33 17.15 26.44
C PRO A 55 -1.80 16.76 26.40
N VAL A 56 -2.68 17.54 27.04
CA VAL A 56 -4.11 17.22 27.12
C VAL A 56 -4.74 17.21 25.72
N THR A 57 -4.38 18.17 24.86
CA THR A 57 -4.87 18.21 23.48
C THR A 57 -4.39 17.00 22.66
N VAL A 58 -3.19 16.48 22.92
CA VAL A 58 -2.68 15.27 22.26
C VAL A 58 -3.44 14.03 22.73
N GLU A 59 -3.71 13.94 24.03
CA GLU A 59 -4.48 12.83 24.63
C GLU A 59 -5.91 12.82 24.09
N GLU A 60 -6.60 13.97 24.05
CA GLU A 60 -7.94 14.11 23.48
C GLU A 60 -7.98 13.71 22.00
N PHE A 61 -6.98 14.13 21.22
CA PHE A 61 -6.87 13.76 19.82
C PHE A 61 -6.72 12.25 19.64
N LEU A 62 -5.78 11.62 20.36
CA LEU A 62 -5.56 10.17 20.29
C LEU A 62 -6.80 9.39 20.74
N LEU A 63 -7.46 9.83 21.81
CA LEU A 63 -8.69 9.22 22.31
C LEU A 63 -9.80 9.24 21.25
N SER A 64 -9.97 10.36 20.54
CA SER A 64 -10.90 10.46 19.42
C SER A 64 -10.53 9.50 18.28
N GLN A 65 -9.25 9.41 17.88
CA GLN A 65 -8.84 8.48 16.83
C GLN A 65 -9.05 7.01 17.21
N ILE A 66 -8.86 6.67 18.49
CA ILE A 66 -9.11 5.32 19.02
C ILE A 66 -10.61 5.00 19.04
N ALA A 67 -11.45 5.94 19.47
CA ALA A 67 -12.90 5.79 19.43
C ALA A 67 -13.40 5.58 17.99
N ASP A 68 -12.93 6.40 17.04
CA ASP A 68 -13.26 6.25 15.61
C ASP A 68 -12.85 4.88 15.06
N ASN A 69 -11.68 4.36 15.47
CA ASN A 69 -11.20 3.05 15.03
C ASN A 69 -12.07 1.92 15.61
N LEU A 70 -12.42 1.97 16.90
CA LEU A 70 -13.35 1.01 17.51
C LEU A 70 -14.74 1.07 16.87
N ALA A 71 -15.24 2.28 16.58
CA ALA A 71 -16.50 2.47 15.89
C ALA A 71 -16.49 1.86 14.47
N ALA A 72 -15.40 2.07 13.73
CA ALA A 72 -15.22 1.48 12.40
C ALA A 72 -15.19 -0.05 12.47
N LYS A 73 -14.47 -0.65 13.43
CA LYS A 73 -14.44 -2.10 13.63
C LYS A 73 -15.81 -2.66 14.04
N LYS A 74 -16.55 -1.93 14.88
CA LYS A 74 -17.93 -2.25 15.26
C LYS A 74 -18.88 -2.21 14.06
N ALA A 75 -18.60 -1.41 13.03
CA ALA A 75 -19.43 -1.36 11.83
C ALA A 75 -19.26 -2.60 10.93
N LEU A 76 -18.17 -3.36 11.06
CA LEU A 76 -17.88 -4.58 10.30
C LEU A 76 -18.70 -5.78 10.84
N THR A 77 -20.03 -5.77 10.72
CA THR A 77 -20.92 -6.73 11.42
C THR A 77 -21.70 -7.69 10.50
N ASP A 78 -21.21 -8.00 9.29
CA ASP A 78 -21.94 -8.80 8.30
C ASP A 78 -21.16 -10.04 7.80
N PRO A 79 -21.58 -11.29 8.13
CA PRO A 79 -22.82 -11.71 8.80
C PRO A 79 -22.68 -11.99 10.31
N GLN A 80 -21.50 -11.79 10.88
CA GLN A 80 -21.21 -12.07 12.29
C GLN A 80 -20.56 -10.85 12.95
N PRO A 81 -20.77 -10.63 14.26
CA PRO A 81 -20.08 -9.57 14.97
C PRO A 81 -18.56 -9.70 14.82
N PHE A 82 -17.87 -8.60 14.52
CA PHE A 82 -16.42 -8.55 14.56
C PHE A 82 -15.96 -8.57 16.02
N VAL A 83 -15.43 -9.71 16.46
CA VAL A 83 -15.00 -9.91 17.85
C VAL A 83 -13.52 -9.59 18.00
N LEU A 84 -13.18 -8.85 19.06
CA LEU A 84 -11.82 -8.53 19.46
C LEU A 84 -11.58 -8.96 20.91
N SER A 85 -10.46 -9.62 21.16
CA SER A 85 -9.97 -9.83 22.52
C SER A 85 -9.38 -8.55 23.12
N VAL A 86 -9.20 -8.53 24.45
CA VAL A 86 -8.48 -7.46 25.16
C VAL A 86 -7.10 -7.20 24.53
N GLU A 87 -6.33 -8.26 24.27
CA GLU A 87 -5.00 -8.16 23.65
C GLU A 87 -5.07 -7.58 22.23
N GLU A 88 -6.08 -7.96 21.45
CA GLU A 88 -6.26 -7.43 20.10
C GLU A 88 -6.64 -5.94 20.11
N ILE A 89 -7.47 -5.49 21.06
CA ILE A 89 -7.82 -4.07 21.23
C ILE A 89 -6.55 -3.28 21.59
N GLU A 90 -5.82 -3.70 22.61
CA GLU A 90 -4.60 -3.01 23.04
C GLU A 90 -3.60 -2.85 21.89
N ARG A 91 -3.36 -3.94 21.16
CA ARG A 91 -2.31 -3.98 20.15
C ARG A 91 -2.73 -3.33 18.83
N THR A 92 -3.93 -3.63 18.32
CA THR A 92 -4.37 -3.21 16.98
C THR A 92 -5.12 -1.89 16.96
N VAL A 93 -5.57 -1.41 18.13
CA VAL A 93 -6.25 -0.12 18.27
C VAL A 93 -5.38 0.84 19.06
N PHE A 94 -5.09 0.57 20.33
CA PHE A 94 -4.42 1.56 21.19
C PHE A 94 -2.98 1.83 20.73
N ASP A 95 -2.15 0.78 20.67
CA ASP A 95 -0.74 0.92 20.32
C ASP A 95 -0.55 1.35 18.87
N TYR A 96 -1.42 0.90 17.98
CA TYR A 96 -1.36 1.30 16.59
C TYR A 96 -1.69 2.77 16.39
N GLU A 97 -2.76 3.29 16.98
CA GLU A 97 -3.14 4.70 16.85
C GLU A 97 -2.05 5.63 17.42
N ILE A 98 -1.44 5.22 18.54
CA ILE A 98 -0.26 5.89 19.10
C ILE A 98 0.92 5.86 18.11
N PHE A 99 1.29 4.69 17.60
CA PHE A 99 2.37 4.54 16.61
C PHE A 99 2.11 5.35 15.34
N LYS A 100 0.87 5.37 14.87
CA LYS A 100 0.43 6.09 13.68
C LYS A 100 0.61 7.60 13.85
N LEU A 101 0.20 8.16 15.00
CA LEU A 101 0.45 9.57 15.30
C LEU A 101 1.95 9.86 15.39
N GLU A 102 2.70 9.06 16.15
CA GLU A 102 4.15 9.28 16.33
C GLU A 102 4.91 9.25 15.01
N SER A 103 4.67 8.22 14.19
CA SER A 103 5.32 8.05 12.88
C SER A 103 4.95 9.16 11.91
N TYR A 104 3.70 9.61 11.91
CA TYR A 104 3.27 10.73 11.07
C TYR A 104 3.90 12.04 11.48
N VAL A 105 3.90 12.35 12.78
CA VAL A 105 4.45 13.61 13.27
C VAL A 105 5.96 13.66 13.04
N SER A 106 6.66 12.53 13.15
CA SER A 106 8.11 12.47 12.94
C SER A 106 8.51 12.44 11.46
N SER A 107 7.74 11.75 10.61
CA SER A 107 8.10 11.50 9.21
C SER A 107 7.31 12.34 8.21
N GLY A 108 6.20 12.93 8.61
CA GLY A 108 5.21 13.55 7.72
C GLY A 108 4.39 12.53 6.92
N VAL A 109 4.56 11.22 7.18
CA VAL A 109 3.98 10.13 6.39
C VAL A 109 3.33 9.11 7.33
N PHE A 110 2.08 8.77 7.06
CA PHE A 110 1.43 7.65 7.75
C PHE A 110 1.93 6.34 7.15
N PRO A 111 2.05 5.30 8.00
CA PRO A 111 1.88 3.94 7.52
C PRO A 111 0.61 3.90 6.67
N LYS A 112 0.67 3.37 5.45
CA LYS A 112 -0.55 3.18 4.66
C LYS A 112 -1.54 2.32 5.48
N ARG A 113 -2.84 2.46 5.22
CA ARG A 113 -3.90 1.85 6.02
C ARG A 113 -3.91 0.34 5.76
N TYR A 114 -3.54 -0.47 6.76
CA TYR A 114 -3.40 -1.93 6.61
C TYR A 114 -4.01 -2.76 7.75
N PHE A 115 -4.75 -2.14 8.66
CA PHE A 115 -5.27 -2.84 9.83
C PHE A 115 -6.58 -3.56 9.50
N GLY A 116 -6.49 -4.89 9.50
CA GLY A 116 -7.56 -5.83 9.20
C GLY A 116 -7.03 -7.05 8.45
N TYR A 117 -6.11 -6.87 7.51
CA TYR A 117 -5.84 -7.85 6.44
C TYR A 117 -4.99 -9.08 6.77
N PHE A 118 -4.86 -9.45 8.03
CA PHE A 118 -4.28 -10.73 8.42
C PHE A 118 -4.84 -11.23 9.76
N ASP A 119 -6.01 -10.77 10.17
CA ASP A 119 -6.67 -11.33 11.35
C ASP A 119 -7.44 -12.63 11.03
N LEU A 120 -7.59 -12.95 9.74
CA LEU A 120 -8.38 -14.07 9.21
C LEU A 120 -9.84 -14.03 9.68
N LYS A 121 -10.39 -12.83 9.86
CA LYS A 121 -11.77 -12.63 10.33
C LYS A 121 -12.66 -12.10 9.21
N HIS A 122 -13.96 -12.21 9.46
CA HIS A 122 -15.01 -11.55 8.68
C HIS A 122 -14.99 -11.90 7.18
N ASP A 123 -15.42 -10.96 6.34
CA ASP A 123 -15.58 -11.07 4.89
C ASP A 123 -14.25 -11.10 4.13
N THR A 124 -13.16 -10.66 4.76
CA THR A 124 -11.80 -10.67 4.19
C THR A 124 -11.06 -11.99 4.46
N ALA A 125 -11.49 -12.80 5.44
CA ALA A 125 -10.79 -14.02 5.88
C ALA A 125 -10.36 -14.97 4.75
N GLN A 126 -11.22 -15.18 3.76
CA GLN A 126 -10.90 -16.03 2.60
C GLN A 126 -9.75 -15.45 1.77
N TRP A 127 -9.78 -14.15 1.52
CA TRP A 127 -8.79 -13.45 0.71
C TRP A 127 -7.46 -13.30 1.45
N GLU A 128 -7.51 -13.06 2.75
CA GLU A 128 -6.31 -13.08 3.59
C GLU A 128 -5.65 -14.45 3.63
N TRP A 129 -6.46 -15.52 3.67
CA TRP A 129 -5.94 -16.88 3.54
C TRP A 129 -5.31 -17.12 2.16
N GLU A 130 -5.94 -16.65 1.08
CA GLU A 130 -5.36 -16.76 -0.26
C GLU A 130 -4.07 -15.95 -0.40
N LEU A 131 -4.01 -14.75 0.18
CA LEU A 131 -2.81 -13.92 0.26
C LEU A 131 -1.68 -14.65 0.99
N ARG A 132 -1.99 -15.26 2.14
CA ARG A 132 -1.05 -16.08 2.91
C ARG A 132 -0.49 -17.23 2.07
N GLU A 133 -1.35 -18.06 1.49
CA GLU A 133 -0.95 -19.27 0.76
C GLU A 133 -0.14 -18.92 -0.50
N ALA A 134 -0.60 -17.91 -1.26
CA ALA A 134 0.09 -17.46 -2.47
C ALA A 134 1.47 -16.87 -2.17
N THR A 135 1.55 -16.05 -1.12
CA THR A 135 2.80 -15.46 -0.64
C THR A 135 3.77 -16.55 -0.21
N HIS A 136 3.34 -17.47 0.65
CA HIS A 136 4.20 -18.53 1.16
C HIS A 136 4.71 -19.45 0.05
N CYS A 137 3.83 -19.85 -0.88
CA CYS A 137 4.21 -20.60 -2.07
C CYS A 137 5.28 -19.86 -2.89
N ALA A 138 5.09 -18.58 -3.17
CA ALA A 138 6.03 -17.78 -3.94
C ALA A 138 7.39 -17.66 -3.21
N THR A 139 7.38 -17.45 -1.89
CA THR A 139 8.58 -17.42 -1.04
C THR A 139 9.40 -18.70 -1.21
N GLU A 140 8.77 -19.87 -1.08
CA GLU A 140 9.44 -21.17 -1.17
C GLU A 140 10.06 -21.39 -2.56
N VAL A 141 9.30 -21.11 -3.63
CA VAL A 141 9.76 -21.26 -5.01
C VAL A 141 10.93 -20.34 -5.31
N ILE A 142 10.82 -19.05 -4.94
CA ILE A 142 11.87 -18.05 -5.16
C ILE A 142 13.14 -18.44 -4.40
N ASN A 143 13.02 -18.78 -3.11
CA ASN A 143 14.18 -19.12 -2.30
C ASN A 143 14.86 -20.40 -2.75
N THR A 144 14.09 -21.39 -3.24
CA THR A 144 14.64 -22.61 -3.85
C THR A 144 15.44 -22.27 -5.10
N LEU A 145 14.88 -21.47 -6.03
CA LEU A 145 15.59 -21.06 -7.24
C LEU A 145 16.86 -20.24 -6.92
N GLN A 146 16.78 -19.33 -5.96
CA GLN A 146 17.93 -18.53 -5.52
C GLN A 146 19.04 -19.42 -4.92
N ALA A 147 18.66 -20.47 -4.18
CA ALA A 147 19.61 -21.46 -3.69
C ALA A 147 20.24 -22.29 -4.83
N GLU A 148 19.44 -22.75 -5.80
CA GLU A 148 19.93 -23.45 -7.01
C GLU A 148 20.93 -22.60 -7.81
N ARG A 149 20.69 -21.29 -7.90
CA ARG A 149 21.59 -20.32 -8.55
C ARG A 149 22.82 -19.95 -7.72
N GLY A 150 22.95 -20.46 -6.49
CA GLY A 150 24.04 -20.12 -5.57
C GLY A 150 24.00 -18.67 -5.05
N SER A 151 22.88 -17.97 -5.24
CA SER A 151 22.68 -16.62 -4.73
C SER A 151 22.43 -16.67 -3.21
N PRO A 152 22.97 -15.73 -2.43
CA PRO A 152 22.68 -15.61 -1.00
C PRO A 152 21.40 -14.82 -0.71
N LEU A 153 20.75 -14.23 -1.72
CA LEU A 153 19.55 -13.42 -1.52
C LEU A 153 18.34 -14.31 -1.22
N ARG A 154 17.59 -13.95 -0.19
CA ARG A 154 16.36 -14.62 0.20
C ARG A 154 15.24 -13.60 0.34
N VAL A 155 14.01 -14.04 0.13
CA VAL A 155 12.79 -13.31 0.45
C VAL A 155 12.09 -13.99 1.62
N ASN A 156 11.26 -13.26 2.35
CA ASN A 156 10.33 -13.85 3.31
C ASN A 156 8.88 -13.43 3.03
N ASP A 157 7.96 -14.07 3.75
CA ASP A 157 6.53 -13.88 3.54
C ASP A 157 6.11 -12.44 3.82
N ALA A 158 6.61 -11.83 4.90
CA ALA A 158 6.31 -10.45 5.26
C ALA A 158 6.73 -9.46 4.15
N GLU A 159 7.86 -9.69 3.48
CA GLU A 159 8.34 -8.77 2.43
C GLU A 159 7.40 -8.77 1.24
N ILE A 160 6.96 -9.95 0.81
CA ILE A 160 6.05 -10.13 -0.32
C ILE A 160 4.65 -9.60 0.03
N ALA A 161 4.11 -10.04 1.18
CA ALA A 161 2.80 -9.63 1.66
C ALA A 161 2.68 -8.10 1.76
N VAL A 162 3.65 -7.46 2.41
CA VAL A 162 3.69 -6.00 2.54
C VAL A 162 3.82 -5.32 1.18
N THR A 163 4.66 -5.86 0.29
CA THR A 163 4.84 -5.27 -1.04
C THR A 163 3.52 -5.29 -1.82
N PHE A 164 2.85 -6.44 -1.92
CA PHE A 164 1.57 -6.55 -2.63
C PHE A 164 0.50 -5.60 -2.04
N ILE A 165 0.34 -5.64 -0.72
CA ILE A 165 -0.59 -4.80 0.00
C ILE A 165 -0.29 -3.31 -0.23
N ALA A 166 0.99 -2.94 -0.27
CA ALA A 166 1.40 -1.56 -0.45
C ALA A 166 1.39 -1.04 -1.88
N GLU A 167 1.31 -1.91 -2.88
CA GLU A 167 1.16 -1.51 -4.28
C GLU A 167 -0.30 -1.38 -4.73
N GLY A 168 -1.26 -1.55 -3.82
CA GLY A 168 -2.69 -1.36 -4.11
C GLY A 168 -3.56 -2.51 -3.64
N GLY A 169 -2.97 -3.66 -3.28
CA GLY A 169 -3.69 -4.84 -2.80
C GLY A 169 -4.65 -4.57 -1.63
N ALA A 170 -4.36 -3.60 -0.77
CA ALA A 170 -5.23 -3.23 0.35
C ALA A 170 -6.62 -2.72 -0.10
N LEU A 171 -6.71 -1.96 -1.18
CA LEU A 171 -7.98 -1.40 -1.66
C LEU A 171 -8.97 -2.51 -2.02
N PHE A 172 -8.47 -3.55 -2.70
CA PHE A 172 -9.29 -4.69 -3.12
C PHE A 172 -9.74 -5.58 -1.97
N LEU A 173 -9.00 -5.56 -0.86
CA LEU A 173 -9.39 -6.31 0.32
C LEU A 173 -10.50 -5.60 1.12
N LEU A 174 -10.72 -4.29 0.98
CA LEU A 174 -11.84 -3.59 1.66
C LEU A 174 -13.02 -3.33 0.73
N ASP A 175 -12.78 -2.49 -0.27
CA ASP A 175 -13.85 -1.75 -0.93
C ASP A 175 -14.16 -2.33 -2.32
N GLU A 176 -13.22 -3.10 -2.89
CA GLU A 176 -13.29 -3.59 -4.27
C GLU A 176 -13.08 -5.12 -4.37
N GLN A 177 -13.62 -5.89 -3.42
CA GLN A 177 -13.47 -7.35 -3.42
C GLN A 177 -14.04 -8.01 -4.70
N GLU A 178 -15.04 -7.39 -5.33
CA GLU A 178 -15.60 -7.85 -6.61
C GLU A 178 -14.58 -7.78 -7.76
N SER A 179 -13.61 -6.87 -7.67
CA SER A 179 -12.55 -6.66 -8.67
C SER A 179 -11.36 -7.60 -8.50
N LEU A 180 -11.27 -8.36 -7.38
CA LEU A 180 -10.13 -9.23 -7.06
C LEU A 180 -9.79 -10.28 -8.14
N ASN A 181 -10.76 -10.66 -8.97
CA ASN A 181 -10.54 -11.61 -10.07
C ASN A 181 -10.17 -10.96 -11.41
N SER A 182 -10.00 -9.63 -11.44
CA SER A 182 -9.75 -8.87 -12.66
C SER A 182 -8.87 -7.63 -12.38
N LEU A 183 -7.75 -7.83 -11.70
CA LEU A 183 -6.80 -6.77 -11.35
C LEU A 183 -5.94 -6.38 -12.56
N HIS A 184 -6.01 -5.12 -12.98
CA HIS A 184 -5.08 -4.58 -13.96
C HIS A 184 -3.68 -4.43 -13.33
N PRO A 185 -2.64 -5.08 -13.89
CA PRO A 185 -1.33 -5.16 -13.22
C PRO A 185 -0.73 -3.79 -12.86
N VAL A 186 -0.89 -2.78 -13.74
CA VAL A 186 -0.36 -1.42 -13.49
C VAL A 186 -1.27 -0.57 -12.62
N TYR A 187 -2.52 -0.35 -13.05
CA TYR A 187 -3.42 0.61 -12.41
C TYR A 187 -3.91 0.16 -11.04
N ASP A 188 -4.03 -1.15 -10.82
CA ASP A 188 -4.62 -1.69 -9.61
C ASP A 188 -3.54 -2.08 -8.59
N VAL A 189 -2.47 -2.75 -9.05
CA VAL A 189 -1.45 -3.33 -8.16
C VAL A 189 -0.01 -2.89 -8.45
N GLY A 190 0.19 -1.83 -9.24
CA GLY A 190 1.50 -1.17 -9.37
C GLY A 190 2.64 -2.03 -9.94
N LEU A 191 2.32 -3.02 -10.78
CA LEU A 191 3.25 -4.01 -11.36
C LEU A 191 3.69 -3.63 -12.78
N ASP A 192 4.08 -2.38 -13.01
CA ASP A 192 4.59 -1.94 -14.32
C ASP A 192 5.90 -2.63 -14.71
N ASP A 193 6.72 -3.04 -13.75
CA ASP A 193 7.96 -3.79 -13.96
C ASP A 193 7.78 -5.32 -14.04
N LEU A 194 6.53 -5.80 -14.12
CA LEU A 194 6.25 -7.23 -14.27
C LEU A 194 7.03 -7.86 -15.45
N ALA A 195 7.10 -7.15 -16.58
CA ALA A 195 7.81 -7.66 -17.75
C ALA A 195 9.34 -7.68 -17.58
N SER A 196 9.91 -6.80 -16.75
CA SER A 196 11.32 -6.86 -16.36
C SER A 196 11.62 -8.15 -15.58
N GLY A 197 10.74 -8.50 -14.63
CA GLY A 197 10.80 -9.79 -13.93
C GLY A 197 10.69 -10.99 -14.87
N HIS A 198 9.80 -10.92 -15.87
CA HIS A 198 9.69 -11.95 -16.91
C HIS A 198 10.96 -12.12 -17.75
N HIS A 199 11.68 -11.02 -18.02
CA HIS A 199 12.91 -11.06 -18.78
C HIS A 199 14.07 -11.64 -17.96
N ASP A 200 14.22 -11.20 -16.71
CA ASP A 200 15.36 -11.56 -15.86
C ASP A 200 15.22 -12.94 -15.18
N TYR A 201 14.00 -13.47 -15.05
CA TYR A 201 13.72 -14.79 -14.45
C TYR A 201 12.82 -15.69 -15.30
N PRO A 202 13.24 -16.04 -16.53
CA PRO A 202 12.43 -16.88 -17.42
C PRO A 202 12.15 -18.27 -16.85
N GLU A 203 13.00 -18.81 -15.98
CA GLU A 203 12.79 -20.10 -15.32
C GLU A 203 11.94 -20.02 -14.04
N LEU A 204 11.77 -18.83 -13.45
CA LEU A 204 10.97 -18.66 -12.23
C LEU A 204 9.48 -18.76 -12.54
N ILE A 205 9.04 -18.16 -13.64
CA ILE A 205 7.63 -18.13 -14.05
C ILE A 205 7.02 -19.52 -14.15
N PRO A 206 7.56 -20.49 -14.92
CA PRO A 206 6.96 -21.82 -15.01
C PRO A 206 6.96 -22.54 -13.65
N LYS A 207 7.93 -22.26 -12.76
CA LYS A 207 7.94 -22.82 -11.40
C LYS A 207 6.82 -22.21 -10.54
N LEU A 208 6.58 -20.91 -10.64
CA LEU A 208 5.49 -20.22 -9.95
C LEU A 208 4.12 -20.66 -10.47
N ASP A 209 3.95 -20.73 -11.79
CA ASP A 209 2.71 -21.22 -12.43
C ASP A 209 2.38 -22.65 -11.98
N ALA A 210 3.37 -23.55 -12.01
CA ALA A 210 3.19 -24.94 -11.59
C ALA A 210 2.92 -25.09 -10.08
N SER A 211 3.65 -24.36 -9.23
CA SER A 211 3.60 -24.57 -7.77
C SER A 211 2.45 -23.81 -7.11
N CYS A 212 2.17 -22.59 -7.57
CA CYS A 212 1.19 -21.70 -6.97
C CYS A 212 -0.15 -21.69 -7.73
N GLY A 213 -0.27 -22.39 -8.86
CA GLY A 213 -1.50 -22.48 -9.64
C GLY A 213 -1.84 -21.17 -10.37
N THR A 214 -0.81 -20.46 -10.82
CA THR A 214 -0.93 -19.21 -11.60
C THR A 214 -0.79 -19.47 -13.09
N ASP A 215 -1.07 -18.43 -13.89
CA ASP A 215 -0.87 -18.44 -15.34
C ASP A 215 -0.18 -17.13 -15.77
N LEU A 216 0.88 -16.75 -15.06
CA LEU A 216 1.65 -15.54 -15.31
C LEU A 216 2.34 -15.59 -16.67
N SER A 217 2.78 -16.77 -17.12
CA SER A 217 3.41 -16.97 -18.43
C SER A 217 2.60 -16.41 -19.60
N ASN A 218 1.27 -16.46 -19.52
CA ASN A 218 0.37 -15.93 -20.55
C ASN A 218 -0.14 -14.50 -20.28
N ALA A 219 0.25 -13.89 -19.16
CA ALA A 219 -0.16 -12.53 -18.82
C ALA A 219 0.64 -11.45 -19.58
N VAL A 220 1.88 -11.75 -19.95
CA VAL A 220 2.82 -10.78 -20.55
C VAL A 220 3.30 -11.25 -21.93
N VAL A 221 3.16 -10.38 -22.93
CA VAL A 221 3.75 -10.57 -24.26
C VAL A 221 4.78 -9.48 -24.52
N ARG A 222 5.93 -9.87 -25.08
CA ARG A 222 6.99 -8.95 -25.48
C ARG A 222 7.10 -8.89 -27.00
N THR A 223 7.33 -7.69 -27.50
CA THR A 223 7.51 -7.41 -28.93
C THR A 223 8.77 -6.57 -29.14
N ALA A 224 9.28 -6.50 -30.36
CA ALA A 224 10.34 -5.56 -30.68
C ALA A 224 9.88 -4.11 -30.44
N GLU A 225 10.80 -3.25 -30.03
CA GLU A 225 10.52 -1.81 -29.91
C GLU A 225 10.02 -1.23 -31.24
N GLY A 226 8.89 -0.51 -31.18
CA GLY A 226 8.23 0.08 -32.36
C GLY A 226 7.24 -0.84 -33.09
N ALA A 227 7.10 -2.11 -32.68
CA ALA A 227 6.06 -2.99 -33.18
C ALA A 227 4.68 -2.59 -32.66
N GLU A 228 3.63 -2.76 -33.46
CA GLU A 228 2.25 -2.51 -33.00
C GLU A 228 1.89 -3.39 -31.79
N PRO A 229 1.01 -2.92 -30.88
CA PRO A 229 0.51 -3.74 -29.79
C PRO A 229 -0.09 -5.06 -30.31
N PRO A 230 0.21 -6.21 -29.69
CA PRO A 230 -0.47 -7.46 -30.00
C PRO A 230 -1.99 -7.30 -29.91
N ALA A 231 -2.71 -8.01 -30.77
CA ALA A 231 -4.17 -8.04 -30.71
C ALA A 231 -4.62 -8.54 -29.32
N GLY A 232 -5.46 -7.76 -28.64
CA GLY A 232 -5.95 -8.07 -27.30
C GLY A 232 -5.08 -7.55 -26.15
N ALA A 233 -3.98 -6.86 -26.43
CA ALA A 233 -3.23 -6.16 -25.38
C ALA A 233 -4.12 -5.12 -24.68
N ILE A 234 -4.17 -5.16 -23.34
CA ILE A 234 -4.99 -4.25 -22.55
C ILE A 234 -4.19 -3.10 -21.94
N GLY A 235 -2.86 -3.19 -21.97
CA GLY A 235 -1.98 -2.18 -21.39
C GLY A 235 -0.51 -2.41 -21.73
N ARG A 236 0.29 -1.35 -21.65
CA ARG A 236 1.73 -1.39 -21.85
C ARG A 236 2.44 -1.49 -20.50
N LEU A 237 3.49 -2.32 -20.45
CA LEU A 237 4.36 -2.51 -19.29
C LEU A 237 5.73 -1.87 -19.53
N GLN A 238 6.47 -1.64 -18.45
CA GLN A 238 7.88 -1.28 -18.52
C GLN A 238 8.66 -2.50 -19.03
N ALA A 239 9.53 -2.30 -20.02
CA ALA A 239 10.28 -3.36 -20.67
C ALA A 239 11.77 -2.99 -20.75
N PRO A 240 12.65 -3.99 -20.88
CA PRO A 240 14.07 -3.76 -21.16
C PRO A 240 14.29 -2.95 -22.45
N PRO A 241 15.43 -2.26 -22.58
CA PRO A 241 15.75 -1.50 -23.80
C PRO A 241 15.68 -2.36 -25.07
N GLY A 242 15.03 -1.85 -26.12
CA GLY A 242 14.86 -2.55 -27.40
C GLY A 242 13.62 -3.45 -27.48
N GLU A 243 12.86 -3.59 -26.40
CA GLU A 243 11.61 -4.35 -26.35
C GLU A 243 10.45 -3.45 -25.91
N TRP A 244 9.25 -3.80 -26.36
CA TRP A 244 7.99 -3.36 -25.76
C TRP A 244 7.35 -4.56 -25.06
N ALA A 245 6.68 -4.33 -23.93
CA ALA A 245 5.95 -5.35 -23.23
C ALA A 245 4.50 -4.94 -23.03
N TRP A 246 3.62 -5.93 -23.05
CA TRP A 246 2.18 -5.76 -23.06
C TRP A 246 1.56 -6.71 -22.06
N THR A 247 0.61 -6.21 -21.29
CA THR A 247 -0.30 -7.09 -20.55
C THR A 247 -1.43 -7.53 -21.48
N MET A 248 -1.70 -8.84 -21.50
CA MET A 248 -2.71 -9.45 -22.36
C MET A 248 -4.06 -9.63 -21.66
N ARG A 249 -4.07 -9.58 -20.33
CA ARG A 249 -5.28 -9.77 -19.51
C ARG A 249 -5.08 -9.20 -18.12
N ASN A 250 -6.20 -8.98 -17.43
CA ASN A 250 -6.16 -8.72 -16.00
C ASN A 250 -5.68 -9.97 -15.25
N LEU A 251 -5.04 -9.74 -14.11
CA LEU A 251 -4.56 -10.77 -13.19
C LEU A 251 -5.68 -11.15 -12.22
N ARG A 252 -5.71 -12.43 -11.85
CA ARG A 252 -6.46 -12.88 -10.67
C ARG A 252 -5.72 -12.45 -9.41
N PHE A 253 -6.41 -12.40 -8.28
CA PHE A 253 -5.83 -11.98 -7.00
C PHE A 253 -4.52 -12.70 -6.66
N LYS A 254 -4.53 -14.03 -6.70
CA LYS A 254 -3.35 -14.87 -6.52
C LYS A 254 -2.21 -14.54 -7.49
N GLU A 255 -2.54 -14.26 -8.75
CA GLU A 255 -1.54 -13.89 -9.75
C GLU A 255 -0.92 -12.54 -9.44
N GLY A 256 -1.72 -11.57 -8.97
CA GLY A 256 -1.22 -10.28 -8.49
C GLY A 256 -0.20 -10.45 -7.36
N ILE A 257 -0.49 -11.30 -6.38
CA ILE A 257 0.40 -11.58 -5.24
C ILE A 257 1.71 -12.23 -5.69
N VAL A 258 1.62 -13.27 -6.52
CA VAL A 258 2.79 -13.99 -7.03
C VAL A 258 3.62 -13.11 -7.97
N ALA A 259 2.98 -12.25 -8.75
CA ALA A 259 3.64 -11.26 -9.59
C ALA A 259 4.38 -10.21 -8.75
N SER A 260 3.80 -9.72 -7.64
CA SER A 260 4.50 -8.88 -6.67
C SER A 260 5.73 -9.57 -6.07
N ALA A 261 5.64 -10.87 -5.78
CA ALA A 261 6.78 -11.63 -5.26
C ALA A 261 7.95 -11.70 -6.26
N MET A 262 7.65 -11.94 -7.54
CA MET A 262 8.65 -11.93 -8.61
C MET A 262 9.28 -10.54 -8.78
N MET A 263 8.47 -9.48 -8.77
CA MET A 263 8.97 -8.11 -8.81
C MET A 263 9.88 -7.84 -7.60
N TRP A 264 9.49 -8.28 -6.41
CA TRP A 264 10.28 -8.05 -5.20
C TRP A 264 11.67 -8.68 -5.24
N ILE A 265 11.80 -9.93 -5.69
CA ILE A 265 13.14 -10.54 -5.83
C ILE A 265 14.00 -9.82 -6.88
N TRP A 266 13.38 -9.38 -7.97
CA TRP A 266 14.03 -8.54 -8.98
C TRP A 266 14.59 -7.24 -8.39
N GLU A 267 13.77 -6.53 -7.59
CA GLU A 267 14.18 -5.33 -6.86
C GLU A 267 15.34 -5.59 -5.90
N LYS A 268 15.29 -6.68 -5.13
CA LYS A 268 16.37 -7.07 -4.20
C LYS A 268 17.68 -7.33 -4.93
N GLU A 269 17.63 -7.98 -6.09
CA GLU A 269 18.84 -8.21 -6.89
C GLU A 269 19.43 -6.90 -7.45
N ILE A 270 18.60 -5.98 -7.92
CA ILE A 270 19.04 -4.63 -8.33
C ILE A 270 19.73 -3.92 -7.15
N ALA A 271 19.11 -3.96 -5.98
CA ALA A 271 19.66 -3.34 -4.78
C ALA A 271 21.01 -3.97 -4.38
N ALA A 272 21.11 -5.30 -4.43
CA ALA A 272 22.33 -6.03 -4.14
C ALA A 272 23.48 -5.65 -5.09
N ARG A 273 23.22 -5.61 -6.42
CA ARG A 273 24.22 -5.19 -7.42
C ARG A 273 24.70 -3.75 -7.19
N LYS A 274 23.78 -2.83 -6.90
CA LYS A 274 24.14 -1.43 -6.64
C LYS A 274 24.94 -1.25 -5.34
N LEU A 275 24.66 -2.06 -4.31
CA LEU A 275 25.45 -2.07 -3.07
C LEU A 275 26.86 -2.60 -3.30
N GLU A 276 26.99 -3.68 -4.07
CA GLU A 276 28.28 -4.26 -4.44
C GLU A 276 29.16 -3.26 -5.20
N GLN A 277 28.58 -2.57 -6.19
CA GLN A 277 29.26 -1.51 -6.96
C GLN A 277 29.78 -0.36 -6.09
N ARG A 278 29.19 -0.15 -4.91
CA ARG A 278 29.62 0.88 -3.95
C ARG A 278 30.63 0.37 -2.91
N GLY A 279 30.94 -0.92 -2.89
CA GLY A 279 31.87 -1.52 -1.93
C GLY A 279 31.35 -1.52 -0.48
N GLY A 280 30.03 -1.43 -0.28
CA GLY A 280 29.40 -1.46 1.04
C GLY A 280 29.06 -2.87 1.52
N LYS A 281 28.39 -2.97 2.68
CA LYS A 281 27.82 -4.23 3.18
C LYS A 281 26.80 -4.77 2.18
N SER A 282 26.99 -6.02 1.75
CA SER A 282 26.06 -6.69 0.82
C SER A 282 24.66 -6.79 1.41
N LEU A 283 23.62 -6.81 0.56
CA LEU A 283 22.23 -6.78 1.00
C LEU A 283 21.92 -7.94 1.97
N HIS A 284 22.27 -9.18 1.63
CA HIS A 284 22.01 -10.38 2.45
C HIS A 284 22.71 -10.38 3.82
N GLN A 285 23.69 -9.50 4.05
CA GLN A 285 24.38 -9.39 5.34
C GLN A 285 23.69 -8.36 6.26
N ARG A 286 22.74 -7.57 5.75
CA ARG A 286 21.94 -6.63 6.54
C ARG A 286 20.81 -7.36 7.25
N ASP A 287 20.29 -6.79 8.32
CA ASP A 287 19.07 -7.30 8.93
C ASP A 287 17.87 -7.14 7.98
N VAL A 288 16.81 -7.90 8.21
CA VAL A 288 15.64 -7.98 7.32
C VAL A 288 14.99 -6.62 7.08
N ALA A 289 14.86 -5.78 8.12
CA ALA A 289 14.27 -4.45 7.97
C ALA A 289 15.12 -3.54 7.08
N ASP A 290 16.45 -3.57 7.25
CA ASP A 290 17.37 -2.85 6.36
C ASP A 290 17.35 -3.41 4.92
N GLN A 291 17.22 -4.73 4.76
CA GLN A 291 17.07 -5.34 3.44
C GLN A 291 15.81 -4.81 2.74
N PHE A 292 14.69 -4.77 3.45
CA PHE A 292 13.42 -4.26 2.95
C PHE A 292 13.54 -2.78 2.56
N ILE A 293 14.03 -1.92 3.46
CA ILE A 293 14.21 -0.48 3.20
C ILE A 293 15.11 -0.26 1.97
N VAL A 294 16.27 -0.94 1.91
CA VAL A 294 17.24 -0.74 0.83
C VAL A 294 16.73 -1.30 -0.49
N GLY A 295 16.08 -2.47 -0.48
CA GLY A 295 15.44 -3.07 -1.64
C GLY A 295 14.43 -2.11 -2.27
N SER A 296 13.47 -1.65 -1.47
CA SER A 296 12.43 -0.75 -1.97
C SER A 296 13.00 0.61 -2.40
N LEU A 297 14.01 1.16 -1.71
CA LEU A 297 14.66 2.43 -2.11
C LEU A 297 15.39 2.32 -3.44
N ALA A 298 16.12 1.23 -3.67
CA ALA A 298 16.92 1.06 -4.87
C ALA A 298 16.07 0.91 -6.13
N TYR A 299 14.88 0.34 -5.98
CA TYR A 299 13.81 0.30 -6.96
C TYR A 299 13.27 1.72 -7.23
N ASN A 300 12.65 2.33 -6.22
CA ASN A 300 11.91 3.59 -6.38
C ASN A 300 12.80 4.79 -6.77
N SER A 301 14.05 4.83 -6.31
CA SER A 301 14.94 5.98 -6.54
C SER A 301 15.98 5.74 -7.64
N GLY A 302 16.16 4.49 -8.08
CA GLY A 302 17.25 4.11 -8.95
C GLY A 302 18.65 4.21 -8.32
N ILE A 303 18.78 4.63 -7.05
CA ILE A 303 20.07 4.80 -6.38
C ILE A 303 20.11 4.09 -5.02
N VAL A 304 21.32 3.79 -4.54
CA VAL A 304 21.51 3.42 -3.13
C VAL A 304 21.58 4.70 -2.31
N HIS A 305 20.82 4.77 -1.22
CA HIS A 305 20.85 5.91 -0.31
C HIS A 305 22.02 5.80 0.69
N SER A 306 22.34 6.88 1.39
CA SER A 306 23.34 6.84 2.47
C SER A 306 22.78 6.09 3.69
N GLU A 307 23.66 5.50 4.49
CA GLU A 307 23.27 4.85 5.76
C GLU A 307 22.51 5.80 6.69
N SER A 308 22.85 7.10 6.67
CA SER A 308 22.11 8.12 7.44
C SER A 308 20.65 8.25 6.99
N THR A 309 20.38 8.19 5.69
CA THR A 309 18.99 8.21 5.19
C THR A 309 18.24 6.93 5.55
N ILE A 310 18.90 5.76 5.44
CA ILE A 310 18.32 4.47 5.81
C ILE A 310 17.97 4.47 7.31
N ALA A 311 18.88 4.92 8.17
CA ALA A 311 18.64 5.05 9.61
C ALA A 311 17.49 6.01 9.94
N LYS A 312 17.36 7.12 9.20
CA LYS A 312 16.24 8.07 9.36
C LYS A 312 14.90 7.44 8.97
N ILE A 313 14.85 6.66 7.89
CA ILE A 313 13.63 5.94 7.49
C ILE A 313 13.28 4.90 8.57
N ARG A 314 14.26 4.13 9.01
CA ARG A 314 14.09 3.08 10.03
C ARG A 314 13.51 3.61 11.35
N THR A 315 13.87 4.84 11.70
CA THR A 315 13.41 5.53 12.93
C THR A 315 12.25 6.49 12.68
N PHE A 316 11.66 6.50 11.48
CA PHE A 316 10.62 7.45 11.05
C PHE A 316 11.01 8.93 11.23
N SER A 317 12.30 9.26 11.29
CA SER A 317 12.83 10.62 11.50
C SER A 317 13.20 11.33 10.19
N ALA A 318 12.69 10.83 9.05
CA ALA A 318 12.97 11.37 7.72
C ALA A 318 12.12 12.59 7.33
N GLY A 319 11.22 13.07 8.20
CA GLY A 319 10.32 14.20 7.92
C GLY A 319 11.03 15.49 7.47
N PRO A 320 12.09 15.96 8.18
CA PRO A 320 12.84 17.13 7.73
C PRO A 320 13.45 16.94 6.34
N TYR A 321 13.97 15.75 6.04
CA TYR A 321 14.52 15.42 4.73
C TYR A 321 13.44 15.47 3.64
N LEU A 322 12.25 14.89 3.88
CA LEU A 322 11.17 14.91 2.91
C LEU A 322 10.67 16.33 2.63
N TRP A 323 10.45 17.12 3.68
CA TRP A 323 10.04 18.52 3.55
C TRP A 323 11.05 19.33 2.74
N GLU A 324 12.34 19.24 3.09
CA GLU A 324 13.41 19.95 2.39
C GLU A 324 13.47 19.56 0.90
N ARG A 325 13.35 18.26 0.59
CA ARG A 325 13.35 17.78 -0.80
C ARG A 325 12.11 18.21 -1.57
N SER A 326 10.94 18.24 -0.94
CA SER A 326 9.71 18.77 -1.53
C SER A 326 9.90 20.24 -1.91
N GLU A 327 10.38 21.07 -0.98
CA GLU A 327 10.58 22.50 -1.21
C GLU A 327 11.66 22.80 -2.26
N GLN A 328 12.77 22.07 -2.25
CA GLN A 328 13.85 22.23 -3.25
C GLN A 328 13.37 21.96 -4.69
N ASN A 329 12.36 21.09 -4.86
CA ASN A 329 11.87 20.68 -6.17
C ASN A 329 10.52 21.30 -6.55
N ALA A 330 9.97 22.19 -5.72
CA ALA A 330 8.66 22.83 -5.93
C ALA A 330 8.54 23.60 -7.25
N SER A 331 9.68 24.00 -7.86
CA SER A 331 9.71 24.65 -9.18
C SER A 331 9.57 23.68 -10.36
N ARG A 332 9.76 22.37 -10.14
CA ARG A 332 9.82 21.34 -11.19
C ARG A 332 8.76 20.26 -11.03
N LYS A 333 8.27 20.08 -9.81
CA LYS A 333 7.31 19.05 -9.41
C LYS A 333 6.24 19.68 -8.52
N PRO A 334 5.01 19.13 -8.51
CA PRO A 334 4.01 19.53 -7.53
C PRO A 334 4.57 19.40 -6.11
N ARG A 335 4.29 20.40 -5.28
CA ARG A 335 4.60 20.33 -3.84
C ARG A 335 3.79 19.20 -3.23
N LEU A 336 4.46 18.41 -2.39
CA LEU A 336 3.77 17.41 -1.59
C LEU A 336 3.00 18.09 -0.46
N ASN A 337 1.87 17.49 -0.06
CA ASN A 337 1.10 17.89 1.12
C ASN A 337 1.81 17.45 2.42
N LEU A 338 3.01 17.97 2.63
CA LEU A 338 3.83 17.76 3.81
C LEU A 338 3.91 19.07 4.58
N LEU A 339 4.01 19.00 5.90
CA LEU A 339 4.39 20.14 6.72
C LEU A 339 5.75 19.86 7.35
N PRO A 340 6.51 20.89 7.76
CA PRO A 340 7.67 20.65 8.61
C PRO A 340 7.19 19.94 9.90
N PRO A 341 7.95 18.98 10.44
CA PRO A 341 7.47 18.11 11.54
C PRO A 341 6.81 18.83 12.73
N PRO A 342 7.32 20.00 13.21
CA PRO A 342 6.64 20.76 14.27
C PRO A 342 5.20 21.16 13.91
N LYS A 343 4.96 21.56 12.66
CA LYS A 343 3.66 21.99 12.14
C LYS A 343 2.72 20.82 11.84
N GLN A 344 3.25 19.61 11.70
CA GLN A 344 2.45 18.43 11.36
C GLN A 344 1.49 18.07 12.50
N LEU A 345 1.98 18.08 13.75
CA LEU A 345 1.16 17.85 14.92
C LEU A 345 0.15 18.98 15.14
N GLU A 346 0.60 20.25 15.07
CA GLU A 346 -0.29 21.41 15.20
C GLU A 346 -1.48 21.34 14.22
N HIS A 347 -1.20 20.98 12.97
CA HIS A 347 -2.26 20.82 11.96
C HIS A 347 -3.22 19.69 12.33
N ALA A 348 -2.72 18.50 12.68
CA ALA A 348 -3.56 17.36 13.02
C ALA A 348 -4.49 17.65 14.20
N LEU A 349 -3.95 18.29 15.24
CA LEU A 349 -4.73 18.71 16.41
C LEU A 349 -5.80 19.75 16.02
N ALA A 350 -5.46 20.72 15.16
CA ALA A 350 -6.39 21.76 14.72
C ALA A 350 -7.51 21.25 13.81
N SER A 351 -7.23 20.28 12.93
CA SER A 351 -8.22 19.69 12.03
C SER A 351 -8.94 18.47 12.60
N THR A 352 -8.56 18.02 13.81
CA THR A 352 -9.01 16.76 14.44
C THR A 352 -8.90 15.56 13.51
N ALA A 353 -7.99 15.64 12.54
CA ALA A 353 -7.86 14.70 11.45
C ALA A 353 -6.47 14.81 10.85
N TYR A 354 -6.01 13.70 10.31
CA TYR A 354 -4.76 13.62 9.58
C TYR A 354 -4.86 14.22 8.17
N SER A 355 -3.80 14.86 7.68
CA SER A 355 -3.77 15.36 6.29
C SER A 355 -3.84 14.21 5.29
N THR A 356 -4.53 14.42 4.18
CA THR A 356 -4.54 13.48 3.05
C THR A 356 -3.13 13.31 2.47
N GLN A 357 -2.84 12.08 2.04
CA GLN A 357 -1.51 11.62 1.64
C GLN A 357 -1.53 11.10 0.22
N ASP A 358 -1.41 12.00 -0.75
CA ASP A 358 -1.36 11.64 -2.17
C ASP A 358 -0.09 10.84 -2.49
N THR A 359 -0.10 10.15 -3.64
CA THR A 359 1.10 9.53 -4.20
C THR A 359 2.20 10.57 -4.40
N SER A 360 3.41 10.25 -3.96
CA SER A 360 4.55 11.15 -4.04
C SER A 360 5.40 10.90 -5.29
N TRP A 361 6.31 11.81 -5.58
CA TRP A 361 7.40 11.57 -6.53
C TRP A 361 8.74 11.34 -5.79
N ILE A 362 8.77 11.43 -4.46
CA ILE A 362 9.95 11.21 -3.62
C ILE A 362 9.97 9.75 -3.18
N ALA A 363 10.96 8.97 -3.60
CA ALA A 363 11.11 7.57 -3.23
C ALA A 363 11.01 7.30 -1.71
N ALA A 364 11.71 8.11 -0.89
CA ALA A 364 11.67 7.95 0.57
C ALA A 364 10.26 8.10 1.17
N TYR A 365 9.36 8.85 0.52
CA TYR A 365 7.97 8.96 0.94
C TYR A 365 7.24 7.62 0.76
N HIS A 366 7.37 6.99 -0.41
CA HIS A 366 6.81 5.65 -0.65
C HIS A 366 7.39 4.63 0.32
N ILE A 367 8.69 4.73 0.62
CA ILE A 367 9.31 3.76 1.52
C ILE A 367 8.85 3.95 2.96
N LEU A 368 8.60 5.18 3.41
CA LEU A 368 7.98 5.37 4.73
C LEU A 368 6.57 4.79 4.80
N GLN A 369 5.79 4.85 3.71
CA GLN A 369 4.49 4.17 3.64
C GLN A 369 4.63 2.65 3.70
N ARG A 370 5.52 2.06 2.89
CA ARG A 370 5.77 0.60 2.84
C ARG A 370 6.41 0.07 4.11
N TYR A 371 7.43 0.73 4.62
CA TYR A 371 8.12 0.36 5.85
C TYR A 371 7.24 0.62 7.09
N GLY A 372 6.40 1.65 7.05
CA GLY A 372 5.33 1.84 8.03
C GLY A 372 4.38 0.65 8.06
N ALA A 373 3.99 0.12 6.89
CA ALA A 373 3.21 -1.12 6.77
C ALA A 373 3.91 -2.32 7.40
N TRP A 374 5.19 -2.49 7.06
CA TRP A 374 6.03 -3.54 7.58
C TRP A 374 6.08 -3.54 9.10
N GLU A 375 6.41 -2.38 9.69
CA GLU A 375 6.48 -2.25 11.15
C GLU A 375 5.09 -2.39 11.78
N ALA A 376 4.04 -1.93 11.10
CA ALA A 376 2.68 -2.11 11.57
C ALA A 376 2.31 -3.60 11.68
N LEU A 377 2.53 -4.38 10.63
CA LEU A 377 2.25 -5.82 10.63
C LEU A 377 3.12 -6.55 11.64
N ARG A 378 4.42 -6.23 11.71
CA ARG A 378 5.36 -6.93 12.61
C ARG A 378 5.09 -6.64 14.10
N ARG A 379 4.70 -5.41 14.45
CA ARG A 379 4.50 -5.00 15.85
C ARG A 379 3.10 -5.27 16.36
N PHE A 380 2.11 -5.05 15.50
CA PHE A 380 0.71 -5.01 15.93
C PHE A 380 -0.11 -6.19 15.43
N THR A 381 0.51 -7.14 14.76
CA THR A 381 -0.09 -8.44 14.42
C THR A 381 0.83 -9.57 14.87
N ASP A 382 0.28 -10.76 15.04
CA ASP A 382 0.99 -11.99 15.43
C ASP A 382 1.20 -12.92 14.24
N VAL A 383 0.97 -12.41 13.04
CA VAL A 383 0.85 -13.15 11.78
C VAL A 383 2.20 -13.69 11.33
N PHE A 384 3.26 -12.93 11.59
CA PHE A 384 4.63 -13.28 11.23
C PHE A 384 5.46 -13.58 12.48
N ASP A 385 6.42 -14.49 12.36
CA ASP A 385 7.49 -14.67 13.34
C ASP A 385 8.60 -13.61 13.19
N GLU A 386 9.66 -13.72 14.01
CA GLU A 386 10.78 -12.77 13.98
C GLU A 386 11.56 -12.78 12.65
N SER A 387 11.48 -13.87 11.88
CA SER A 387 12.12 -14.00 10.58
C SER A 387 11.30 -13.43 9.42
N GLY A 388 10.03 -13.10 9.69
CA GLY A 388 9.07 -12.63 8.69
C GLY A 388 8.35 -13.76 7.97
N THR A 389 8.34 -14.97 8.51
CA THR A 389 7.57 -16.11 7.97
C THR A 389 6.21 -16.17 8.64
N PHE A 390 5.17 -16.60 7.91
CA PHE A 390 3.85 -16.79 8.49
C PHE A 390 3.86 -17.79 9.64
N LYS A 391 3.33 -17.42 10.80
CA LYS A 391 3.09 -18.37 11.88
C LYS A 391 2.01 -19.37 11.48
N PRO A 392 2.09 -20.64 11.88
CA PRO A 392 1.04 -21.63 11.62
C PRO A 392 -0.33 -21.13 12.09
N ARG A 393 -1.35 -21.25 11.24
CA ARG A 393 -2.75 -20.94 11.55
C ARG A 393 -3.67 -21.92 10.84
N GLU A 394 -4.84 -22.14 11.40
CA GLU A 394 -5.87 -22.95 10.76
C GLU A 394 -6.59 -22.14 9.67
N ARG A 395 -7.00 -22.83 8.60
CA ARG A 395 -7.80 -22.21 7.56
C ARG A 395 -9.14 -21.78 8.15
N PRO A 396 -9.57 -20.52 7.95
CA PRO A 396 -10.87 -20.09 8.46
C PRO A 396 -11.97 -20.95 7.86
N GLN A 397 -12.88 -21.42 8.71
CA GLN A 397 -14.12 -22.07 8.28
C GLN A 397 -15.08 -21.00 7.75
N VAL A 398 -14.83 -20.53 6.54
CA VAL A 398 -15.74 -19.57 5.90
C VAL A 398 -17.01 -20.33 5.54
N ALA A 399 -18.12 -19.99 6.19
CA ALA A 399 -19.43 -20.45 5.76
C ALA A 399 -19.59 -20.04 4.30
N ALA A 400 -19.83 -20.99 3.40
CA ALA A 400 -19.99 -20.70 1.99
C ALA A 400 -21.00 -19.55 1.87
N LYS A 401 -20.61 -18.42 1.26
CA LYS A 401 -21.56 -17.36 0.93
C LYS A 401 -22.76 -18.04 0.27
N PRO A 402 -24.00 -17.81 0.74
CA PRO A 402 -25.18 -18.33 0.07
C PRO A 402 -25.04 -17.96 -1.39
N VAL A 403 -24.93 -18.97 -2.26
CA VAL A 403 -24.88 -18.72 -3.70
C VAL A 403 -26.16 -17.97 -4.01
N ASP A 404 -26.05 -16.73 -4.47
CA ASP A 404 -27.22 -15.98 -4.93
C ASP A 404 -28.00 -16.92 -5.83
N PRO A 405 -29.31 -17.14 -5.57
CA PRO A 405 -30.09 -18.03 -6.40
C PRO A 405 -29.87 -17.60 -7.85
N PRO A 406 -29.52 -18.54 -8.75
CA PRO A 406 -29.13 -18.21 -10.11
C PRO A 406 -30.17 -17.24 -10.63
N THR A 407 -29.73 -16.01 -10.93
CA THR A 407 -30.62 -14.97 -11.45
C THR A 407 -31.38 -15.61 -12.58
N GLY A 408 -32.68 -15.82 -12.35
CA GLY A 408 -33.49 -16.71 -13.15
C GLY A 408 -33.25 -16.40 -14.61
N ALA A 409 -33.02 -17.46 -15.39
CA ALA A 409 -33.03 -17.38 -16.85
C ALA A 409 -34.17 -16.43 -17.23
N LYS A 410 -33.83 -15.26 -17.79
CA LYS A 410 -34.85 -14.40 -18.37
C LYS A 410 -35.56 -15.27 -19.39
N ASP A 411 -36.80 -15.64 -19.10
CA ASP A 411 -37.67 -16.27 -20.08
C ASP A 411 -37.57 -15.42 -21.35
N PRO A 412 -37.33 -16.04 -22.53
CA PRO A 412 -37.25 -15.30 -23.77
C PRO A 412 -38.53 -14.49 -23.91
N ALA A 413 -38.37 -13.18 -24.06
CA ALA A 413 -39.50 -12.28 -24.22
C ALA A 413 -40.39 -12.81 -25.36
N PRO A 414 -41.72 -12.92 -25.16
CA PRO A 414 -42.60 -13.38 -26.22
C PRO A 414 -42.54 -12.40 -27.39
N ASP A 415 -42.47 -12.95 -28.61
CA ASP A 415 -42.46 -12.19 -29.85
C ASP A 415 -43.62 -11.19 -29.87
N PRO A 416 -43.38 -9.89 -30.18
CA PRO A 416 -44.46 -8.93 -30.27
C PRO A 416 -45.32 -9.23 -31.52
N ALA A 417 -46.60 -9.49 -31.28
CA ALA A 417 -47.62 -9.64 -32.31
C ALA A 417 -47.81 -8.33 -33.11
N PRO A 418 -48.24 -8.40 -34.39
CA PRO A 418 -48.22 -7.25 -35.30
C PRO A 418 -49.57 -6.54 -35.36
N GLU A 419 -49.75 -5.45 -34.62
CA GLU A 419 -50.86 -4.48 -34.81
C GLU A 419 -50.46 -3.13 -34.19
N LYS A 420 -50.93 -1.94 -34.55
CA LYS A 420 -51.63 -1.31 -35.69
C LYS A 420 -51.55 0.20 -35.36
N ARG A 421 -51.52 1.05 -36.38
CA ARG A 421 -51.44 2.52 -36.23
C ARG A 421 -52.62 3.07 -35.42
N GLY A 422 -52.35 3.93 -34.45
CA GLY A 422 -53.37 4.76 -33.79
C GLY A 422 -52.73 5.96 -33.07
N CYS A 423 -52.97 7.16 -33.59
CA CYS A 423 -52.62 8.43 -32.95
C CYS A 423 -53.41 8.65 -31.66
N ARG A 424 -52.77 9.11 -30.58
CA ARG A 424 -53.37 10.03 -29.60
C ARG A 424 -52.30 10.77 -28.78
N CYS A 425 -52.53 12.06 -28.61
CA CYS A 425 -51.72 13.03 -27.88
C CYS A 425 -52.13 13.10 -26.40
N SER A 426 -51.14 13.22 -25.51
CA SER A 426 -51.18 13.92 -24.19
C SER A 426 -49.77 13.80 -23.57
N ALA A 427 -48.92 14.83 -23.59
CA ALA A 427 -48.80 15.94 -22.63
C ALA A 427 -47.92 15.65 -21.38
N THR A 428 -46.63 16.02 -21.50
CA THR A 428 -45.66 16.60 -20.51
C THR A 428 -45.18 15.80 -19.26
N PRO A 429 -43.96 16.09 -18.71
CA PRO A 429 -42.76 16.69 -19.30
C PRO A 429 -41.46 15.86 -19.11
N GLN A 430 -40.56 15.95 -20.08
CA GLN A 430 -39.18 15.48 -19.98
C GLN A 430 -38.32 16.53 -19.25
N HIS A 431 -37.58 16.11 -18.23
CA HIS A 431 -36.35 16.80 -17.81
C HIS A 431 -35.15 16.21 -18.56
N PRO A 432 -34.13 17.05 -18.87
CA PRO A 432 -33.15 16.76 -19.91
C PRO A 432 -31.97 15.91 -19.42
N THR A 433 -31.40 15.24 -20.41
CA THR A 433 -30.13 14.52 -20.46
C THR A 433 -28.97 15.22 -19.76
N TRP A 434 -28.57 14.72 -18.59
CA TRP A 434 -27.29 15.03 -17.95
C TRP A 434 -26.12 14.16 -18.45
N GLY A 435 -26.38 13.12 -19.25
CA GLY A 435 -25.34 12.19 -19.69
C GLY A 435 -24.34 12.74 -20.72
N LEU A 436 -24.75 13.68 -21.58
CA LEU A 436 -23.88 14.21 -22.65
C LEU A 436 -22.98 15.36 -22.19
N LEU A 437 -23.40 16.12 -21.17
CA LEU A 437 -22.59 17.23 -20.64
C LEU A 437 -21.41 16.72 -19.81
N SER A 438 -21.58 15.63 -19.06
CA SER A 438 -20.49 15.01 -18.27
C SER A 438 -19.39 14.43 -19.15
N VAL A 439 -19.77 13.79 -20.28
CA VAL A 439 -18.82 13.22 -21.24
C VAL A 439 -18.07 14.32 -21.99
N LEU A 440 -18.75 15.42 -22.36
CA LEU A 440 -18.11 16.57 -23.01
C LEU A 440 -17.20 17.34 -22.06
N ILE A 441 -17.55 17.48 -20.78
CA ILE A 441 -16.68 18.11 -19.76
C ILE A 441 -15.43 17.25 -19.52
N LEU A 442 -15.57 15.92 -19.44
CA LEU A 442 -14.44 15.01 -19.28
C LEU A 442 -13.51 15.03 -20.52
N TRP A 443 -14.08 15.03 -21.73
CA TRP A 443 -13.30 15.14 -22.98
C TRP A 443 -12.60 16.49 -23.12
N PHE A 444 -13.26 17.58 -22.71
CA PHE A 444 -12.69 18.93 -22.75
C PHE A 444 -11.56 19.10 -21.72
N LEU A 445 -11.70 18.52 -20.52
CA LEU A 445 -10.63 18.48 -19.52
C LEU A 445 -9.43 17.67 -20.01
N ILE A 446 -9.64 16.52 -20.65
CA ILE A 446 -8.56 15.72 -21.25
C ILE A 446 -7.83 16.50 -22.37
N LEU A 447 -8.56 17.21 -23.23
CA LEU A 447 -7.97 18.04 -24.30
C LEU A 447 -7.19 19.25 -23.77
N VAL A 448 -7.72 19.95 -22.75
CA VAL A 448 -7.07 21.10 -22.13
C VAL A 448 -5.79 20.69 -21.39
N PHE A 449 -5.78 19.51 -20.75
CA PHE A 449 -4.57 18.96 -20.12
C PHE A 449 -3.53 18.49 -21.16
N ARG A 450 -3.96 17.99 -22.32
CA ARG A 450 -3.05 17.51 -23.38
C ARG A 450 -2.37 18.63 -24.18
N HIS A 451 -2.89 19.87 -24.16
CA HIS A 451 -2.30 21.00 -24.87
C HIS A 451 -1.54 22.01 -24.02
N LYS A 452 -1.58 21.91 -22.68
CA LYS A 452 -0.86 22.85 -21.78
C LYS A 452 0.36 22.29 -21.06
N MET A 453 0.74 21.02 -21.29
CA MET A 453 1.99 20.48 -20.75
C MET A 453 2.92 19.97 -21.85
N PRO A 454 4.12 20.56 -22.04
CA PRO A 454 5.14 19.98 -22.89
C PRO A 454 5.83 18.84 -22.11
N TRP A 455 5.19 17.66 -22.06
CA TRP A 455 5.89 16.44 -21.64
C TRP A 455 6.79 15.98 -22.79
N ARG A 456 8.00 16.53 -22.87
CA ARG A 456 9.15 15.77 -23.37
C ARG A 456 9.77 15.06 -22.17
N LEU A 457 9.60 13.75 -22.09
CA LEU A 457 10.43 12.92 -21.23
C LEU A 457 11.91 13.15 -21.62
N PRO A 458 12.83 13.37 -20.66
CA PRO A 458 14.25 13.40 -20.97
C PRO A 458 14.66 12.01 -21.45
N ASN A 459 15.24 11.95 -22.65
CA ASN A 459 15.89 10.77 -23.19
C ASN A 459 17.13 10.44 -22.31
N PRO A 460 17.22 9.26 -21.67
CA PRO A 460 18.38 8.91 -20.86
C PRO A 460 19.48 8.35 -21.78
N ARG A 461 20.13 9.23 -22.56
CA ARG A 461 21.38 8.90 -23.28
C ARG A 461 22.30 10.13 -23.37
N ASN A 462 23.24 10.22 -22.43
CA ASN A 462 24.66 10.54 -22.65
C ASN A 462 25.35 10.82 -21.31
N THR A 463 25.90 9.77 -20.71
CA THR A 463 27.01 9.89 -19.77
C THR A 463 28.20 9.11 -20.31
N ASP A 464 28.58 9.40 -21.56
CA ASP A 464 29.90 9.11 -22.10
C ASP A 464 30.62 10.43 -22.34
N THR A 465 31.10 11.05 -21.25
CA THR A 465 32.15 12.08 -21.33
C THR A 465 33.44 11.48 -20.82
N VAL A 466 34.12 10.83 -21.76
CA VAL A 466 35.56 10.90 -22.03
C VAL A 466 36.36 11.68 -20.98
N ASN A 467 37.08 10.94 -20.15
CA ASN A 467 38.22 11.41 -19.36
C ASN A 467 39.33 11.88 -20.31
N LYS A 468 39.31 13.15 -20.72
CA LYS A 468 40.48 13.82 -21.29
C LYS A 468 41.32 14.40 -20.15
N ARG A 469 42.42 13.70 -19.86
CA ARG A 469 43.59 14.24 -19.16
C ARG A 469 44.11 15.47 -19.90
N SER A 470 44.56 16.48 -19.16
CA SER A 470 45.74 17.27 -19.51
C SER A 470 46.36 17.85 -18.23
N PRO A 471 47.70 18.02 -18.18
CA PRO A 471 48.52 17.97 -16.98
C PRO A 471 48.92 19.37 -16.45
N LEU A 472 49.66 19.35 -15.33
CA LEU A 472 50.46 20.39 -14.65
C LEU A 472 50.03 20.49 -13.17
N ASP A 473 50.88 20.46 -12.17
CA ASP A 473 52.33 20.31 -12.10
C ASP A 473 52.71 19.95 -10.66
N VAL A 474 53.90 19.39 -10.55
CA VAL A 474 54.60 18.87 -9.39
C VAL A 474 55.02 19.98 -8.41
N ARG A 475 54.99 19.67 -7.10
CA ARG A 475 55.90 20.09 -5.98
C ARG A 475 55.10 20.06 -4.67
N ARG A 476 55.50 19.43 -3.56
CA ARG A 476 56.83 19.11 -3.01
C ARG A 476 56.68 18.02 -1.94
N THR A 477 57.74 17.19 -1.85
CA THR A 477 58.20 16.32 -0.75
C THR A 477 57.30 15.22 -0.25
#